data_AF-A0A933DA09-F1
#
_entry.id   AF-A0A933DA09-F1
#
_cell.length_a   1.000
_cell.length_b   1.000
_cell.length_c   1.000
_cell.angle_alpha   90.00
_cell.angle_beta   90.00
_cell.angle_gamma   90.00
#
_symmetry.space_group_name_H-M   'P 1'
#
loop_
_entity.id
_entity.type
_entity.pdbx_description
1 polymer ?
#
loop_
_entity_poly.entity_id
_entity_poly.type
_entity_poly.pdbx_seq_one_letter_code
_entity_poly.pdbx_strand_id
1 'polypeptide(L)'
;MFFEFFKWWYGSGWLGAWNNVGGSAKKIQRGFAIGVLLKSLFAPWKQVITIPGRSLDEKFRASIDNLVSRSVGFFVRLLTLTAAAAIISASTIFNLVIAAAWPLLPIALIYSFAKAFIG
;
A
#
# COMPACT_ATOMS: atom_id res chain seq x y z
N MET A 1 23.39 -22.10 22.71
CA MET A 1 22.99 -21.91 21.30
C MET A 1 21.46 -22.00 21.12
N PHE A 2 20.81 -23.11 21.50
CA PHE A 2 19.34 -23.26 21.39
C PHE A 2 18.53 -22.29 22.26
N PHE A 3 18.98 -22.01 23.49
CA PHE A 3 18.30 -21.05 24.37
C PHE A 3 18.26 -19.64 23.77
N GLU A 4 19.39 -19.17 23.22
CA GLU A 4 19.47 -17.86 22.54
C GLU A 4 18.58 -17.82 21.29
N PHE A 5 18.48 -18.94 20.55
CA PHE A 5 17.55 -19.05 19.42
C PHE A 5 16.10 -18.83 19.86
N PHE A 6 15.62 -19.55 20.87
CA PHE A 6 14.23 -19.40 21.34
C PHE A 6 13.98 -18.03 21.99
N LYS A 7 14.96 -17.49 22.72
CA LYS A 7 14.91 -16.15 23.31
C LYS A 7 14.77 -15.07 22.23
N TRP A 8 15.51 -15.17 21.14
CA TRP A 8 15.34 -14.28 19.99
C TRP A 8 13.99 -14.50 19.31
N TRP A 9 13.62 -15.77 19.08
CA TRP A 9 12.43 -16.15 18.34
C TRP A 9 11.15 -15.58 18.96
N TYR A 10 10.96 -15.81 20.25
CA TYR A 10 9.79 -15.35 21.00
C TYR A 10 9.94 -13.93 21.57
N GLY A 11 11.13 -13.34 21.45
CA GLY A 11 11.41 -11.98 21.90
C GLY A 11 11.48 -10.99 20.74
N SER A 12 12.71 -10.62 20.37
CA SER A 12 12.97 -9.56 19.39
C SER A 12 12.53 -9.93 17.96
N GLY A 13 12.62 -11.20 17.56
CA GLY A 13 12.13 -11.67 16.27
C GLY A 13 10.62 -11.50 16.14
N TRP A 14 9.87 -11.93 17.16
CA TRP A 14 8.41 -11.77 17.18
C TRP A 14 7.98 -10.31 17.25
N LEU A 15 8.65 -9.50 18.08
CA LEU A 15 8.42 -8.05 18.11
C LEU A 15 8.71 -7.40 16.73
N GLY A 16 9.75 -7.86 16.04
CA GLY A 16 10.06 -7.45 14.68
C GLY A 16 8.95 -7.78 13.69
N ALA A 17 8.34 -8.97 13.79
CA ALA A 17 7.20 -9.37 12.97
C ALA A 17 5.99 -8.43 13.18
N TRP A 18 5.68 -8.07 14.43
CA TRP A 18 4.64 -7.09 14.75
C TRP A 18 4.97 -5.69 14.23
N ASN A 19 6.21 -5.24 14.40
CA ASN A 19 6.65 -3.94 13.88
C ASN A 19 6.57 -3.86 12.35
N ASN A 20 6.76 -4.97 11.65
CA ASN A 20 6.64 -5.04 10.20
C ASN A 20 5.21 -4.82 9.69
N VAL A 21 4.18 -5.12 10.49
CA VAL A 21 2.77 -4.87 10.13
C VAL A 21 2.55 -3.38 9.83
N GLY A 22 3.01 -2.49 10.70
CA GLY A 22 2.96 -1.04 10.46
C GLY A 22 4.03 -0.55 9.48
N GLY A 23 5.19 -1.22 9.46
CA GLY A 23 6.31 -0.88 8.58
C GLY A 23 5.99 -1.02 7.09
N SER A 24 5.25 -2.06 6.69
CA SER A 24 4.90 -2.29 5.29
C SER A 24 3.96 -1.22 4.75
N ALA A 25 2.95 -0.82 5.52
CA ALA A 25 2.03 0.26 5.16
C ALA A 25 2.79 1.57 4.87
N LYS A 26 3.76 1.94 5.71
CA LYS A 26 4.62 3.13 5.50
C LYS A 26 5.50 3.03 4.25
N LYS A 27 5.93 1.83 3.86
CA LYS A 27 6.70 1.63 2.61
C LYS A 27 5.80 1.83 1.40
N ILE A 28 4.60 1.24 1.40
CA ILE A 28 3.63 1.38 0.31
C ILE A 28 3.15 2.82 0.19
N GLN A 29 2.87 3.49 1.31
CA GLN A 29 2.50 4.91 1.33
C GLN A 29 3.54 5.80 0.64
N ARG A 30 4.83 5.53 0.88
CA ARG A 30 5.93 6.24 0.22
C ARG A 30 6.07 5.88 -1.25
N GLY A 31 5.95 4.59 -1.60
CA GLY A 31 6.03 4.12 -2.98
C GLY A 31 4.95 4.69 -3.90
N PHE A 32 3.70 4.77 -3.42
CA PHE A 32 2.58 5.38 -4.16
C PHE A 32 2.48 6.90 -3.99
N ALA A 33 3.37 7.52 -3.19
CA ALA A 33 3.29 8.93 -2.83
C ALA A 33 1.88 9.38 -2.38
N ILE A 34 1.20 8.54 -1.57
CA ILE A 34 -0.22 8.72 -1.18
C ILE A 34 -0.46 10.12 -0.59
N GLY A 35 0.47 10.62 0.23
CA GLY A 35 0.35 11.95 0.83
C GLY A 35 0.31 13.08 -0.21
N VAL A 36 1.02 12.94 -1.33
CA VAL A 36 1.01 13.91 -2.44
C VAL A 36 -0.27 13.76 -3.26
N LEU A 37 -0.70 12.52 -3.53
CA LEU A 37 -1.94 12.24 -4.25
C LEU A 37 -3.17 12.80 -3.52
N LEU A 38 -3.25 12.63 -2.20
CA LEU A 38 -4.34 13.18 -1.39
C LEU A 38 -4.38 14.71 -1.41
N LYS A 39 -3.21 15.36 -1.26
CA LYS A 39 -3.11 16.84 -1.34
C LYS A 39 -3.44 17.37 -2.73
N SER A 40 -3.18 16.58 -3.77
CA SER A 40 -3.40 16.97 -5.17
C SER A 40 -4.69 16.41 -5.77
N LEU A 41 -5.57 15.78 -4.96
CA LEU A 41 -6.75 15.08 -5.46
C LEU A 41 -7.69 16.01 -6.24
N PHE A 42 -7.94 17.21 -5.70
CA PHE A 42 -8.76 18.25 -6.32
C PHE A 42 -7.92 19.32 -7.02
N ALA A 43 -6.60 19.15 -7.07
CA ALA A 43 -5.73 20.08 -7.79
C ALA A 43 -5.97 19.93 -9.31
N PRO A 44 -6.11 21.05 -10.04
CA PRO A 44 -6.34 21.01 -11.48
C PRO A 44 -5.20 20.27 -12.18
N TRP A 45 -5.56 19.43 -13.15
CA TRP A 45 -4.58 18.74 -13.99
C TRP A 45 -3.92 19.76 -14.91
N LYS A 46 -2.60 19.94 -14.76
CA LYS A 46 -1.87 21.03 -15.43
C LYS A 46 -1.25 20.65 -16.78
N GLN A 47 -1.31 19.38 -17.19
CA GLN A 47 -0.63 18.94 -18.41
C GLN A 47 -1.41 19.26 -19.70
N VAL A 48 -2.75 19.24 -19.63
CA VAL A 48 -3.62 19.50 -20.78
C VAL A 48 -4.56 20.63 -20.40
N ILE A 49 -4.23 21.83 -20.85
CA ILE A 49 -5.02 23.05 -20.64
C ILE A 49 -5.28 23.68 -22.00
N THR A 50 -6.56 23.87 -22.33
CA THR A 50 -6.99 24.65 -23.49
C THR A 50 -7.12 26.11 -23.05
N ILE A 51 -6.38 27.01 -23.68
CA ILE A 51 -6.44 28.45 -23.40
C ILE A 51 -7.72 29.02 -24.03
N PRO A 52 -8.56 29.74 -23.28
CA PRO A 52 -9.78 30.33 -23.82
C PRO A 52 -9.46 31.41 -24.86
N GLY A 53 -10.14 31.35 -26.01
CA GLY A 53 -10.04 32.34 -27.08
C GLY A 53 -10.84 33.63 -26.83
N ARG A 54 -10.98 34.46 -27.86
CA ARG A 54 -11.68 35.76 -27.76
C ARG A 54 -13.19 35.59 -27.89
N SER A 55 -13.66 34.67 -28.74
CA SER A 55 -15.08 34.45 -28.96
C SER A 55 -15.73 33.68 -27.80
N LEU A 56 -17.06 33.84 -27.63
CA LEU A 56 -17.79 33.09 -26.60
C LEU A 56 -17.76 31.57 -26.86
N ASP A 57 -17.79 31.17 -28.13
CA ASP A 57 -17.76 29.76 -28.53
C ASP A 57 -16.40 29.11 -28.18
N GLU A 58 -15.29 29.81 -28.46
CA GLU A 58 -13.95 29.37 -28.06
C GLU A 58 -13.79 29.24 -26.54
N LYS A 59 -14.38 30.16 -25.77
CA LYS A 59 -14.36 30.11 -24.30
C LYS A 59 -15.16 28.93 -23.75
N PHE A 60 -16.32 28.65 -24.34
CA PHE A 60 -17.15 27.52 -23.93
C PHE A 60 -16.45 26.20 -24.23
N ARG A 61 -15.89 26.05 -25.44
CA ARG A 61 -15.12 24.87 -25.85
C ARG A 61 -13.90 24.64 -24.95
N ALA A 62 -13.12 25.68 -24.66
CA ALA A 62 -11.99 25.58 -23.76
C ALA A 62 -12.41 25.19 -22.32
N SER A 63 -13.57 25.67 -21.86
CA SER A 63 -14.09 25.33 -20.52
C SER A 63 -14.46 23.85 -20.42
N ILE A 64 -15.11 23.29 -21.45
CA ILE A 64 -15.45 21.86 -21.52
C ILE A 64 -14.17 21.01 -21.59
N ASP A 65 -13.22 21.35 -22.45
CA ASP A 65 -11.95 20.61 -22.58
C ASP A 65 -11.19 20.57 -21.24
N ASN A 66 -11.11 21.72 -20.56
CA ASN A 66 -10.46 21.82 -19.25
C ASN A 66 -11.24 21.05 -18.17
N LEU A 67 -12.57 21.01 -18.23
CA LEU A 67 -13.38 20.23 -17.30
C LEU A 67 -13.12 18.73 -17.48
N VAL A 68 -13.10 18.24 -18.73
CA VAL A 68 -12.78 16.85 -19.04
C VAL A 68 -11.37 16.49 -18.55
N SER A 69 -10.38 17.33 -18.83
CA SER A 69 -8.99 17.16 -18.35
C SER A 69 -8.91 17.05 -16.82
N ARG A 70 -9.63 17.91 -16.09
CA ARG A 70 -9.71 17.85 -14.62
C ARG A 70 -10.38 16.59 -14.12
N SER A 71 -11.46 16.14 -14.77
CA SER A 71 -12.15 14.91 -14.43
C SER A 71 -11.26 13.68 -14.62
N VAL A 72 -10.55 13.58 -15.76
CA VAL A 72 -9.61 12.48 -16.01
C VAL A 72 -8.51 12.47 -14.96
N GLY A 73 -7.89 13.62 -14.67
CA GLY A 73 -6.86 13.73 -13.63
C GLY A 73 -7.37 13.33 -12.23
N PHE A 74 -8.63 13.65 -11.90
CA PHE A 74 -9.26 13.21 -10.67
C PHE A 74 -9.45 11.69 -10.63
N PHE A 75 -10.00 11.09 -11.69
CA PHE A 75 -10.23 9.64 -11.76
C PHE A 75 -8.93 8.83 -11.68
N VAL A 76 -7.87 9.25 -12.38
CA VAL A 76 -6.57 8.57 -12.30
C VAL A 76 -6.03 8.59 -10.87
N ARG A 77 -6.10 9.74 -10.17
CA ARG A 77 -5.67 9.83 -8.77
C ARG A 77 -6.53 8.98 -7.84
N LEU A 78 -7.85 8.98 -8.05
CA LEU A 78 -8.79 8.18 -7.28
C LEU A 78 -8.49 6.68 -7.44
N LEU A 79 -8.35 6.19 -8.67
CA LEU A 79 -7.99 4.79 -8.95
C LEU A 79 -6.65 4.41 -8.32
N THR A 80 -5.65 5.31 -8.41
CA THR A 80 -4.33 5.08 -7.80
C THR A 80 -4.43 4.98 -6.28
N LEU A 81 -5.22 5.85 -5.64
CA LEU A 81 -5.46 5.81 -4.20
C LEU A 81 -6.22 4.54 -3.77
N THR A 82 -7.22 4.12 -4.54
CA THR A 82 -7.96 2.88 -4.27
C THR A 82 -7.06 1.66 -4.39
N ALA A 83 -6.21 1.59 -5.44
CA ALA A 83 -5.24 0.51 -5.59
C ALA A 83 -4.23 0.50 -4.42
N ALA A 84 -3.71 1.66 -4.02
CA ALA A 84 -2.79 1.77 -2.90
C ALA A 84 -3.45 1.31 -1.58
N ALA A 85 -4.72 1.67 -1.35
CA ALA A 85 -5.48 1.21 -0.19
C ALA A 85 -5.66 -0.31 -0.19
N ALA A 86 -6.01 -0.92 -1.33
CA ALA A 86 -6.15 -2.37 -1.45
C ALA A 86 -4.83 -3.10 -1.14
N ILE A 87 -3.70 -2.61 -1.67
CA ILE A 87 -2.38 -3.18 -1.44
C ILE A 87 -1.96 -3.03 0.04
N ILE A 88 -2.22 -1.87 0.67
CA ILE A 88 -1.95 -1.67 2.10
C ILE A 88 -2.76 -2.66 2.93
N SER A 89 -4.05 -2.83 2.64
CA SER A 89 -4.92 -3.78 3.35
C SER A 89 -4.42 -5.21 3.21
N ALA A 90 -4.14 -5.66 1.98
CA ALA A 90 -3.62 -7.00 1.73
C ALA A 90 -2.28 -7.25 2.42
N SER A 91 -1.34 -6.28 2.33
CA SER A 91 -0.04 -6.38 2.99
C SER A 91 -0.17 -6.41 4.52
N THR A 92 -1.09 -5.63 5.08
CA THR A 92 -1.32 -5.58 6.53
C THR A 92 -1.88 -6.91 7.02
N ILE A 93 -2.87 -7.48 6.34
CA ILE A 93 -3.44 -8.79 6.66
C ILE A 93 -2.35 -9.87 6.58
N PHE A 94 -1.58 -9.88 5.49
CA PHE A 94 -0.49 -10.85 5.30
C PHE A 94 0.55 -10.78 6.42
N ASN A 95 1.04 -9.58 6.77
CA ASN A 95 2.01 -9.42 7.84
C ASN A 95 1.42 -9.76 9.21
N LEU A 96 0.13 -9.51 9.43
CA LEU A 96 -0.56 -9.88 10.67
C LEU A 96 -0.66 -11.39 10.81
N VAL A 97 -0.97 -12.11 9.72
CA VAL A 97 -0.94 -13.58 9.69
C VAL A 97 0.47 -14.10 10.00
N ILE A 98 1.51 -13.53 9.40
CA ILE A 98 2.90 -13.90 9.71
C ILE A 98 3.22 -13.64 11.18
N ALA A 99 2.89 -12.47 11.72
CA ALA A 99 3.17 -12.12 13.11
C ALA A 99 2.43 -13.04 14.09
N ALA A 100 1.19 -13.43 13.78
CA ALA A 100 0.41 -14.38 14.58
C ALA A 100 0.94 -15.81 14.48
N ALA A 101 1.37 -16.24 13.28
CA ALA A 101 1.90 -17.58 13.03
C ALA A 101 3.36 -17.75 13.48
N TRP A 102 4.12 -16.65 13.61
CA TRP A 102 5.53 -16.63 13.98
C TRP A 102 5.90 -17.55 15.15
N PRO A 103 5.24 -17.50 16.33
CA PRO A 103 5.58 -18.36 17.46
C PRO A 103 5.36 -19.86 17.18
N LEU A 104 4.53 -20.22 16.20
CA LEU A 104 4.21 -21.61 15.89
C LEU A 104 5.23 -22.28 14.97
N LEU A 105 6.05 -21.51 14.24
CA LEU A 105 6.97 -22.05 13.23
C LEU A 105 8.03 -23.02 13.81
N PRO A 106 8.68 -22.77 14.97
CA PRO A 106 9.63 -23.73 15.53
C PRO A 106 8.96 -25.05 15.92
N ILE A 107 7.73 -24.98 16.43
CA ILE A 107 6.94 -26.15 16.81
C ILE A 107 6.53 -26.94 15.57
N ALA A 108 6.08 -26.25 14.52
CA ALA A 108 5.70 -26.86 13.25
C ALA A 108 6.88 -27.60 12.60
N LEU A 109 8.08 -27.02 12.63
CA LEU A 109 9.30 -27.68 12.13
C LEU A 109 9.57 -28.98 12.89
N ILE A 110 9.56 -28.94 14.23
CA ILE A 110 9.76 -30.14 15.07
C ILE A 110 8.71 -31.21 14.74
N TYR A 111 7.44 -30.81 14.60
CA TYR A 111 6.36 -31.72 14.25
C TYR A 111 6.56 -32.37 12.87
N SER A 112 6.93 -31.58 11.85
CA SER A 112 7.19 -32.08 10.49
C SER A 112 8.35 -33.07 10.46
N PHE A 113 9.45 -32.78 11.17
CA PHE A 113 10.56 -33.72 11.30
C PHE A 113 10.14 -34.99 12.04
N ALA A 114 9.48 -34.88 13.19
CA ALA A 114 9.01 -36.05 13.93
C ALA A 114 8.11 -36.96 13.08
N LYS A 115 7.17 -36.37 12.33
CA LYS A 115 6.29 -37.11 11.42
C LYS A 115 7.06 -37.80 10.30
N ALA A 116 8.11 -37.18 9.75
CA ALA A 116 8.94 -37.75 8.69
C ALA A 116 9.84 -38.91 9.16
N PHE A 117 10.10 -39.04 10.47
CA PHE A 117 10.86 -40.17 11.04
C PHE A 117 9.98 -41.29 11.59
N ILE A 118 8.75 -40.96 12.00
CA ILE A 118 7.80 -41.91 12.62
C ILE A 118 6.85 -42.52 11.58
N GLY A 119 6.72 -41.91 10.40
CA GLY A 119 5.95 -42.41 9.24
C GLY A 119 6.84 -42.84 8.09
#